data_AF-A0A7K0U3Y4-F1
#
_entry.id   AF-A0A7K0U3Y4-F1
#
_cell.length_a   1.000
_cell.length_b   1.000
_cell.length_c   1.000
_cell.angle_alpha   90.00
_cell.angle_beta   90.00
_cell.angle_gamma   90.00
#
_symmetry.space_group_name_H-M   'P 1'
#
loop_
_entity.id
_entity.type
_entity.pdbx_description
1 polymer ?
#
loop_
_entity_poly.entity_id
_entity_poly.type
_entity_poly.pdbx_seq_one_letter_code
_entity_poly.pdbx_strand_id
1 'polypeptide(L)' 'MELVNEFTVKRPIEQTWNTLTDVPTITPCLPGAALEAIDGNTYSGVVRLKVGPITANFKGDA' A
#
# COMPACT_ATOMS: atom_id res chain seq x y z
N MET A 1 -18.03 2.61 -8.17
CA MET A 1 -17.83 1.19 -7.89
C MET A 1 -17.14 1.12 -6.55
N GLU A 2 -17.73 0.43 -5.59
CA GLU A 2 -17.21 0.29 -4.23
C GLU A 2 -16.61 -1.12 -4.11
N LEU A 3 -15.39 -1.23 -3.61
CA LEU A 3 -14.71 -2.50 -3.40
C LEU A 3 -14.59 -2.72 -1.90
N VAL A 4 -15.27 -3.74 -1.39
CA VAL A 4 -15.25 -4.11 0.04
C VAL A 4 -14.65 -5.49 0.18
N ASN A 5 -13.50 -5.58 0.86
CA ASN A 5 -12.82 -6.83 1.16
C ASN A 5 -12.67 -6.98 2.68
N GLU A 6 -12.91 -8.18 3.18
CA GLU A 6 -12.70 -8.56 4.58
C GLU A 6 -11.85 -9.82 4.65
N PHE A 7 -10.93 -9.87 5.61
CA PHE A 7 -10.14 -11.06 5.92
C PHE A 7 -9.73 -11.06 7.40
N THR A 8 -9.43 -12.26 7.92
CA THR A 8 -9.02 -12.44 9.33
C THR A 8 -7.54 -12.73 9.43
N VAL A 9 -6.87 -12.12 10.40
CA VAL A 9 -5.46 -12.39 10.74
C VAL A 9 -5.32 -12.88 12.17
N LYS A 10 -4.34 -13.76 12.42
CA LYS A 10 -4.06 -14.31 13.76
C LYS A 10 -3.11 -13.41 14.56
N ARG A 11 -3.44 -12.11 14.67
CA ARG A 11 -2.68 -11.12 15.45
C ARG A 11 -3.61 -10.14 16.18
N PRO A 12 -3.16 -9.55 17.31
CA PRO A 12 -3.90 -8.50 17.99
C PRO A 12 -4.19 -7.31 17.07
N ILE A 13 -5.30 -6.60 17.34
CA ILE A 13 -5.76 -5.47 16.53
C ILE A 13 -4.71 -4.35 16.46
N GLU A 14 -4.09 -4.01 17.58
CA GLU A 14 -3.10 -2.93 17.67
C GLU A 14 -1.87 -3.22 16.80
N GLN A 15 -1.32 -4.43 16.90
CA GLN A 15 -0.19 -4.85 16.08
C GLN A 15 -0.54 -4.86 14.59
N THR A 16 -1.75 -5.31 14.25
CA THR A 16 -2.24 -5.35 12.87
C THR A 16 -2.38 -3.94 12.32
N TRP A 17 -3.00 -3.04 13.08
CA TRP A 17 -3.20 -1.65 12.69
C TRP A 17 -1.86 -0.93 12.46
N ASN A 18 -0.94 -1.03 13.41
CA ASN A 18 0.40 -0.43 13.29
C ASN A 18 1.18 -0.95 12.07
N THR A 19 0.97 -2.22 11.69
CA THR A 19 1.60 -2.78 10.49
C THR A 19 0.95 -2.23 9.22
N LEU A 20 -0.38 -2.16 9.17
CA LEU A 20 -1.12 -1.73 7.98
C LEU A 20 -0.95 -0.23 7.67
N THR A 21 -0.63 0.58 8.68
CA THR A 21 -0.41 2.03 8.53
C THR A 21 1.06 2.41 8.33
N ASP A 22 1.98 1.45 8.41
CA ASP A 22 3.41 1.69 8.18
C ASP A 22 3.79 1.49 6.70
N VAL A 23 3.91 2.61 5.98
CA VAL A 23 4.11 2.64 4.52
C VAL A 23 5.30 1.79 4.06
N PRO A 24 6.51 1.91 4.65
CA PRO A 24 7.65 1.08 4.26
C PRO A 24 7.39 -0.43 4.47
N THR A 25 6.72 -0.81 5.55
CA THR A 25 6.43 -2.22 5.86
C THR A 25 5.40 -2.82 4.90
N ILE A 26 4.39 -2.06 4.48
CA ILE A 26 3.35 -2.58 3.58
C ILE A 26 3.72 -2.51 2.10
N THR A 27 4.66 -1.64 1.70
CA THR A 27 5.03 -1.43 0.29
C THR A 27 5.33 -2.75 -0.46
N PRO A 28 6.08 -3.72 0.10
CA PRO A 28 6.34 -5.01 -0.56
C PRO A 28 5.10 -5.87 -0.79
N CYS A 29 4.04 -5.65 -0.02
CA CYS A 29 2.78 -6.38 -0.14
C CYS A 29 1.87 -5.81 -1.24
N LEU A 30 2.18 -4.61 -1.76
CA LEU A 30 1.40 -3.95 -2.79
C LEU A 30 2.00 -4.23 -4.18
N PRO A 31 1.27 -4.91 -5.09
CA PRO A 31 1.79 -5.24 -6.41
C PRO A 31 2.21 -4.00 -7.21
N GLY A 32 3.48 -3.95 -7.60
CA GLY A 32 4.03 -2.87 -8.41
C GLY A 32 4.17 -1.53 -7.68
N ALA A 33 4.06 -1.52 -6.34
CA ALA A 33 4.38 -0.35 -5.54
C ALA A 33 5.89 -0.18 -5.36
N ALA A 34 6.36 1.06 -5.40
CA ALA A 34 7.72 1.43 -5.07
C ALA A 34 7.71 2.76 -4.31
N LEU A 35 8.48 2.81 -3.22
CA LEU A 35 8.71 4.03 -2.45
C LEU A 35 9.87 4.80 -3.11
N GLU A 36 9.62 6.04 -3.50
CA GLU A 36 10.60 6.91 -4.18
C GLU A 36 11.37 7.78 -3.19
N ALA A 37 10.70 8.31 -2.16
CA ALA A 37 11.31 9.16 -1.15
C ALA A 37 10.59 9.08 0.20
N ILE A 38 11.35 9.37 1.27
CA ILE A 38 10.85 9.54 2.64
C ILE A 38 11.38 10.89 3.13
N ASP A 39 10.49 11.81 3.47
CA ASP A 39 10.81 13.09 4.11
C ASP A 39 10.03 13.22 5.42
N GLY A 40 10.70 12.90 6.53
CA GLY A 40 10.08 12.87 7.85
C GLY A 40 8.90 11.90 7.90
N ASN A 41 7.69 12.45 7.85
CA ASN A 41 6.44 11.70 7.91
C ASN A 41 5.67 11.68 6.58
N THR A 42 6.30 12.16 5.50
CA THR A 42 5.75 12.17 4.14
C THR A 42 6.46 11.12 3.29
N TYR A 43 5.67 10.32 2.58
CA TYR A 43 6.13 9.23 1.74
C TYR A 43 5.71 9.45 0.29
N SER A 44 6.68 9.62 -0.60
CA SER A 44 6.41 9.70 -2.04
C SER A 44 6.53 8.32 -2.67
N GLY A 45 5.48 7.87 -3.35
CA GLY A 45 5.44 6.54 -3.93
C GLY A 45 4.79 6.48 -5.30
N VAL A 46 5.15 5.44 -6.04
CA VAL A 46 4.52 5.07 -7.31
C VAL A 46 3.91 3.68 -7.19
N VAL A 47 2.76 3.48 -7.82
CA VAL A 47 2.09 2.18 -7.90
C VAL A 47 1.77 1.89 -9.35
N ARG A 48 2.39 0.84 -9.89
CA ARG A 48 2.18 0.37 -11.26
C ARG A 48 1.38 -0.92 -11.26
N LEU A 49 0.10 -0.83 -11.60
CA LEU A 49 -0.81 -1.97 -11.62
C LEU A 49 -1.07 -2.41 -13.05
N LYS A 50 -0.92 -3.72 -13.30
CA LYS A 50 -1.34 -4.35 -14.54
C LYS A 50 -2.53 -5.24 -14.26
N VAL A 51 -3.70 -4.85 -14.76
CA VAL A 51 -4.95 -5.59 -14.62
C VAL A 51 -5.39 -6.04 -16.00
N GLY A 52 -5.06 -7.27 -16.37
CA GLY A 52 -5.31 -7.80 -17.72
C GLY A 52 -4.60 -6.95 -18.81
N PRO A 53 -5.32 -6.45 -19.83
CA PRO A 53 -4.73 -5.58 -20.85
C PRO A 53 -4.54 -4.13 -20.37
N ILE A 54 -5.04 -3.76 -19.19
CA ILE A 54 -5.01 -2.38 -18.68
C ILE A 54 -3.76 -2.19 -17.82
N THR A 55 -3.03 -1.10 -18.08
CA THR A 55 -1.91 -0.66 -17.24
C THR A 55 -2.28 0.69 -16.61
N ALA A 56 -2.18 0.78 -15.29
CA ALA A 56 -2.40 2.00 -14.54
C ALA A 56 -1.13 2.37 -13.76
N ASN A 57 -0.75 3.65 -13.86
CA ASN A 57 0.39 4.21 -13.12
C ASN A 57 -0.16 5.29 -12.21
N PHE A 58 0.01 5.12 -10.91
CA PHE A 58 -0.36 6.10 -9.89
C PHE A 58 0.91 6.65 -9.27
N LYS A 59 0.95 7.96 -9.04
CA LYS A 59 1.97 8.64 -8.25
C LYS A 59 1.24 9.44 -7.17
N GLY A 60 1.72 9.38 -5.94
CA GLY A 60 1.11 10.10 -4.84
C GLY A 60 2.05 10.23 -3.65
N ASP A 61 1.65 11.11 -2.76
CA ASP A 61 2.31 11.37 -1.49
C ASP A 61 1.32 11.00 -0.37
N ALA A 62 1.84 10.42 0.73
CA ALA A 62 1.08 10.04 1.91
C ALA A 62 1.71 10.63 3.19
#